data_AF-A0A354XZH9-F1
#
_entry.id   AF-A0A354XZH9-F1
#
_cell.length_a   1.000
_cell.length_b   1.000
_cell.length_c   1.000
_cell.angle_alpha   90.00
_cell.angle_beta   90.00
_cell.angle_gamma   90.00
#
_symmetry.space_group_name_H-M   'P 1'
#
loop_
_entity.id
_entity.type
_entity.pdbx_description
1 polymer ?
#
loop_
_entity_poly.entity_id
_entity_poly.type
_entity_poly.pdbx_seq_one_letter_code
_entity_poly.pdbx_strand_id
1 'polypeptide(L)'
;TIIGRDLGPRVSSALGSGLTADCTSLEIGDHEEKKVGKVYENLLYQIRPAFGGNIVAWIINPDHRPQMATVREGVMKKEIADPNYKGTVVEHDVKDYVSPDDFVVSIIDRHVEKSKVNIKNSPIIISGGYGVGSKENFQLLYDLANVLGAEVGASRAAVDAGYAEHERQIGQTGVTVRPKLYIACGISGQIQHIAGMQESSLIISINNDPSAPINAIADYVITGDIEKVIPKLIKYYKKNSK
;
A
#
# COMPACT_ATOMS: atom_id res chain seq x y z
N THR A 1 7.51 5.91 -2.28
CA THR A 1 8.57 4.90 -2.04
C THR A 1 9.59 5.42 -1.04
N ILE A 2 10.49 4.58 -0.52
CA ILE A 2 11.59 5.03 0.36
C ILE A 2 12.48 6.07 -0.33
N ILE A 3 12.80 5.86 -1.62
CA ILE A 3 13.60 6.78 -2.44
C ILE A 3 12.89 8.14 -2.57
N GLY A 4 11.59 8.14 -2.88
CA GLY A 4 10.83 9.39 -3.01
C GLY A 4 10.69 10.16 -1.70
N ARG A 5 10.60 9.46 -0.56
CA ARG A 5 10.53 10.09 0.77
C ARG A 5 11.88 10.65 1.24
N ASP A 6 12.99 10.14 0.72
CA ASP A 6 14.33 10.70 0.94
C ASP A 6 14.61 11.89 0.01
N LEU A 7 14.28 11.76 -1.28
CA LEU A 7 14.52 12.80 -2.30
C LEU A 7 13.64 14.04 -2.10
N GLY A 8 12.34 13.85 -1.85
CA GLY A 8 11.36 14.94 -1.80
C GLY A 8 11.74 16.09 -0.86
N PRO A 9 12.04 15.81 0.43
CA PRO A 9 12.43 16.85 1.38
C PRO A 9 13.70 17.61 0.98
N ARG A 10 14.69 16.94 0.38
CA ARG A 10 15.93 17.59 -0.09
C ARG A 10 15.64 18.59 -1.19
N VAL A 11 14.86 18.21 -2.19
CA VAL A 11 14.47 19.09 -3.29
C VAL A 11 13.62 20.26 -2.78
N SER A 12 12.64 19.98 -1.91
CA SER A 12 11.79 21.02 -1.31
C SER A 12 12.60 22.06 -0.55
N SER A 13 13.57 21.61 0.25
CA SER A 13 14.44 22.49 1.01
C SER A 13 15.34 23.33 0.10
N ALA A 14 15.89 22.74 -0.98
CA ALA A 14 16.75 23.46 -1.92
C ALA A 14 15.99 24.56 -2.68
N LEU A 15 14.71 24.33 -2.97
CA LEU A 15 13.85 25.29 -3.69
C LEU A 15 13.14 26.29 -2.76
N GLY A 16 13.24 26.12 -1.44
CA GLY A 16 12.45 26.90 -0.48
C GLY A 16 10.94 26.69 -0.65
N SER A 17 10.53 25.54 -1.19
CA SER A 17 9.13 25.19 -1.40
C SER A 17 8.60 24.35 -0.25
N GLY A 18 7.27 24.27 -0.14
CA GLY A 18 6.59 23.38 0.81
C GLY A 18 6.36 22.00 0.20
N LEU A 19 6.46 20.97 1.05
CA LEU A 19 6.24 19.57 0.67
C LEU A 19 5.23 18.91 1.62
N THR A 20 4.15 18.36 1.05
CA THR A 20 3.27 17.45 1.79
C THR A 20 3.67 16.00 1.57
N ALA A 21 3.93 15.28 2.66
CA ALA A 21 4.34 13.88 2.58
C ALA A 21 3.16 12.89 2.60
N ASP A 22 3.27 11.81 1.84
CA ASP A 22 2.38 10.65 1.89
C ASP A 22 0.88 10.96 1.66
N CYS A 23 0.58 11.80 0.67
CA CYS A 23 -0.78 12.15 0.28
C CYS A 23 -1.56 10.93 -0.22
N THR A 24 -2.84 10.89 0.13
CA THR A 24 -3.80 9.85 -0.30
C THR A 24 -4.76 10.33 -1.39
N SER A 25 -4.99 11.63 -1.50
CA SER A 25 -5.75 12.23 -2.59
C SER A 25 -5.14 13.57 -2.98
N LEU A 26 -5.35 13.95 -4.23
CA LEU A 26 -4.92 15.22 -4.80
C LEU A 26 -6.07 15.82 -5.59
N GLU A 27 -6.35 17.09 -5.36
CA GLU A 27 -7.41 17.84 -6.04
C GLU A 27 -6.85 19.20 -6.49
N ILE A 28 -7.40 19.73 -7.57
CA ILE A 28 -7.13 21.10 -8.02
C ILE A 28 -8.36 21.93 -7.70
N GLY A 29 -8.16 23.08 -7.05
CA GLY A 29 -9.25 23.98 -6.76
C GLY A 29 -8.77 25.33 -6.23
N ASP A 30 -9.73 26.22 -6.04
CA ASP A 30 -9.46 27.57 -5.56
C ASP A 30 -9.52 27.62 -4.04
N HIS A 31 -8.84 28.59 -3.43
CA HIS A 31 -8.82 28.83 -2.00
C HIS A 31 -8.97 30.31 -1.69
N GLU A 32 -9.98 30.67 -0.90
CA GLU A 32 -10.16 32.03 -0.41
C GLU A 32 -9.63 32.18 1.02
N GLU A 33 -8.61 33.00 1.19
CA GLU A 33 -8.11 33.39 2.50
C GLU A 33 -8.89 34.60 3.02
N LYS A 34 -10.03 34.33 3.68
CA LYS A 34 -10.98 35.35 4.16
C LYS A 34 -10.37 36.45 5.04
N LYS A 35 -9.28 36.16 5.75
CA LYS A 35 -8.60 37.14 6.62
C LYS A 35 -7.87 38.22 5.83
N VAL A 36 -7.37 37.86 4.64
CA VAL A 36 -6.60 38.75 3.75
C VAL A 36 -7.44 39.20 2.56
N GLY A 37 -8.60 38.56 2.33
CA GLY A 37 -9.48 38.85 1.20
C GLY A 37 -8.88 38.44 -0.14
N LYS A 38 -7.93 37.48 -0.13
CA LYS A 38 -7.20 37.03 -1.32
C LYS A 38 -7.73 35.67 -1.75
N VAL A 39 -8.01 35.53 -3.05
CA VAL A 39 -8.38 34.26 -3.67
C VAL A 39 -7.17 33.72 -4.43
N TYR A 40 -6.82 32.48 -4.15
CA TYR A 40 -5.79 31.74 -4.85
C TYR A 40 -6.46 30.72 -5.76
N GLU A 41 -6.18 30.80 -7.05
CA GLU A 41 -6.79 29.90 -8.04
C GLU A 41 -5.88 28.72 -8.36
N ASN A 42 -6.48 27.59 -8.75
CA ASN A 42 -5.77 26.41 -9.24
C ASN A 42 -4.67 25.88 -8.28
N LEU A 43 -4.96 25.86 -6.98
CA LEU A 43 -4.06 25.28 -5.99
C LEU A 43 -4.17 23.76 -5.94
N LEU A 44 -3.04 23.13 -5.63
CA LEU A 44 -2.98 21.70 -5.36
C LEU A 44 -3.37 21.44 -3.90
N TYR A 45 -4.59 20.94 -3.71
CA TYR A 45 -5.05 20.39 -2.45
C TYR A 45 -4.40 19.04 -2.20
N GLN A 46 -3.54 18.99 -1.19
CA GLN A 46 -2.73 17.84 -0.82
C GLN A 46 -3.35 17.16 0.39
N ILE A 47 -4.16 16.14 0.13
CA ILE A 47 -4.97 15.49 1.15
C ILE A 47 -4.18 14.32 1.72
N ARG A 48 -3.92 14.33 3.02
CA ARG A 48 -3.20 13.24 3.69
C ARG A 48 -3.81 12.89 5.05
N PRO A 49 -3.76 11.61 5.44
CA PRO A 49 -4.00 11.22 6.81
C PRO A 49 -2.82 11.64 7.71
N ALA A 50 -3.15 12.01 8.94
CA ALA A 50 -2.24 12.26 10.05
C ALA A 50 -2.68 11.44 11.27
N PHE A 51 -1.84 11.36 12.31
CA PHE A 51 -2.14 10.66 13.57
C PHE A 51 -2.66 9.22 13.37
N GLY A 52 -1.93 8.43 12.57
CA GLY A 52 -2.27 7.02 12.33
C GLY A 52 -3.52 6.79 11.46
N GLY A 53 -4.04 7.83 10.80
CA GLY A 53 -5.24 7.75 9.97
C GLY A 53 -6.49 8.41 10.57
N ASN A 54 -6.43 8.81 11.84
CA ASN A 54 -7.60 9.33 12.56
C ASN A 54 -7.99 10.76 12.14
N ILE A 55 -7.04 11.52 11.57
CA ILE A 55 -7.29 12.88 11.09
C ILE A 55 -6.92 12.93 9.62
N VAL A 56 -7.76 13.56 8.80
CA VAL A 56 -7.45 13.91 7.41
C VAL A 56 -7.17 15.40 7.35
N ALA A 57 -6.06 15.79 6.72
CA ALA A 57 -5.65 17.17 6.56
C ALA A 57 -5.66 17.55 5.08
N TRP A 58 -6.28 18.69 4.78
CA TRP A 58 -6.23 19.36 3.48
C TRP A 58 -5.16 20.44 3.56
N ILE A 59 -4.04 20.22 2.87
CA ILE A 59 -2.88 21.12 2.93
C ILE A 59 -2.72 21.77 1.56
N ILE A 60 -2.47 23.07 1.55
CA ILE A 60 -2.20 23.87 0.35
C ILE A 60 -0.91 24.65 0.53
N ASN A 61 -0.25 24.98 -0.59
CA ASN A 61 0.89 25.89 -0.61
C ASN A 61 0.62 27.06 -1.56
N PRO A 62 -0.09 28.11 -1.08
CA PRO A 62 -0.54 29.20 -1.94
C PRO A 62 0.63 29.99 -2.53
N ASP A 63 1.65 30.30 -1.72
CA ASP A 63 2.65 31.32 -2.06
C ASP A 63 3.99 30.79 -2.59
N HIS A 64 4.32 29.50 -2.42
CA HIS A 64 5.60 28.95 -2.89
C HIS A 64 5.43 28.00 -4.07
N ARG A 65 6.43 27.96 -4.95
CA ARG A 65 6.48 27.07 -6.12
C ARG A 65 7.83 26.36 -6.21
N PRO A 66 7.87 25.13 -6.73
CA PRO A 66 6.72 24.30 -7.15
C PRO A 66 5.89 23.82 -5.95
N GLN A 67 4.60 23.53 -6.18
CA GLN A 67 3.75 22.88 -5.17
C GLN A 67 4.10 21.39 -5.15
N MET A 68 4.78 20.92 -4.11
CA MET A 68 5.32 19.57 -4.06
C MET A 68 4.52 18.67 -3.13
N ALA A 69 4.24 17.45 -3.58
CA ALA A 69 3.67 16.39 -2.75
C ALA A 69 4.34 15.05 -3.06
N THR A 70 4.60 14.25 -2.01
CA THR A 70 4.84 12.81 -2.22
C THR A 70 3.52 12.08 -2.05
N VAL A 71 3.21 11.20 -3.00
CA VAL A 71 1.95 10.47 -3.03
C VAL A 71 2.17 9.04 -2.54
N ARG A 72 1.27 8.55 -1.69
CA ARG A 72 1.29 7.17 -1.22
C ARG A 72 1.07 6.23 -2.41
N GLU A 73 1.88 5.19 -2.47
CA GLU A 73 1.81 4.25 -3.58
C GLU A 73 0.48 3.50 -3.61
N GLY A 74 -0.14 3.43 -4.79
CA GLY A 74 -1.40 2.73 -5.03
C GLY A 74 -2.67 3.49 -4.65
N VAL A 75 -2.61 4.76 -4.23
CA VAL A 75 -3.82 5.58 -4.03
C VAL A 75 -4.37 6.13 -5.34
N MET A 76 -3.50 6.31 -6.34
CA MET A 76 -3.88 6.79 -7.66
C MET A 76 -4.21 5.62 -8.58
N LYS A 77 -5.23 5.81 -9.41
CA LYS A 77 -5.59 4.85 -10.48
C LYS A 77 -4.62 5.02 -11.64
N LYS A 78 -4.15 3.89 -12.17
CA LYS A 78 -3.34 3.88 -13.40
C LYS A 78 -4.27 4.12 -14.59
N GLU A 79 -3.92 5.09 -15.43
CA GLU A 79 -4.65 5.38 -16.66
C GLU A 79 -4.41 4.31 -17.74
N ILE A 80 -5.37 4.14 -18.64
CA ILE A 80 -5.22 3.22 -19.77
C ILE A 80 -4.30 3.86 -20.81
N ALA A 81 -3.28 3.13 -21.26
CA ALA A 81 -2.36 3.63 -22.27
C ALA A 81 -3.10 3.83 -23.60
N ASP A 82 -3.15 5.07 -24.09
CA ASP A 82 -3.65 5.40 -25.43
C ASP A 82 -2.53 5.20 -26.48
N PRO A 83 -2.68 4.26 -27.43
CA PRO A 83 -1.69 4.03 -28.49
C PRO A 83 -1.43 5.25 -29.38
N ASN A 84 -2.36 6.21 -29.43
CA ASN A 84 -2.27 7.40 -30.28
C ASN A 84 -1.66 8.61 -29.58
N TYR A 85 -1.35 8.51 -28.28
CA TYR A 85 -0.77 9.62 -27.53
C TYR A 85 0.61 9.98 -28.09
N LYS A 86 0.79 11.25 -28.48
CA LYS A 86 2.06 11.80 -28.95
C LYS A 86 2.62 12.76 -27.91
N GLY A 87 3.84 12.52 -27.44
CA GLY A 87 4.57 13.38 -26.51
C GLY A 87 5.83 13.96 -27.16
N THR A 88 6.42 14.97 -26.52
CA THR A 88 7.73 15.51 -26.87
C THR A 88 8.74 15.04 -25.82
N VAL A 89 9.87 14.48 -26.27
CA VAL A 89 10.98 14.11 -25.38
C VAL A 89 11.98 15.25 -25.38
N VAL A 90 12.32 15.75 -24.20
CA VAL A 90 13.40 16.72 -23.99
C VAL A 90 14.54 15.98 -23.28
N GLU A 91 15.66 15.82 -23.97
CA GLU A 91 16.85 15.19 -23.41
C GLU A 91 17.70 16.23 -22.70
N HIS A 92 18.14 15.91 -21.48
CA HIS A 92 19.02 16.72 -20.66
C HIS A 92 20.31 15.94 -20.40
N ASP A 93 21.48 16.55 -20.63
CA ASP A 93 22.74 15.95 -20.19
C ASP A 93 22.93 16.23 -18.70
N VAL A 94 23.07 15.16 -17.90
CA VAL A 94 23.26 15.25 -16.45
C VAL A 94 24.52 16.05 -16.11
N LYS A 95 25.55 15.99 -16.98
CA LYS A 95 26.82 16.71 -16.78
C LYS A 95 26.65 18.23 -16.76
N ASP A 96 25.56 18.74 -17.32
CA ASP A 96 25.27 20.18 -17.34
C ASP A 96 24.79 20.69 -15.98
N TYR A 97 24.36 19.80 -15.07
CA TYR A 97 23.70 20.17 -13.81
C TYR A 97 24.45 19.74 -12.55
N VAL A 98 25.29 18.70 -12.64
CA VAL A 98 26.01 18.15 -11.49
C VAL A 98 27.47 17.87 -11.83
N SER A 99 28.34 18.13 -10.86
CA SER A 99 29.75 17.79 -10.88
C SER A 99 30.01 16.47 -10.13
N PRO A 100 31.13 15.77 -10.41
CA PRO A 100 31.54 14.60 -9.64
C PRO A 100 31.66 14.85 -8.13
N ASP A 101 32.00 16.08 -7.73
CA ASP A 101 32.17 16.47 -6.33
C ASP A 101 30.84 16.58 -5.57
N ASP A 102 29.71 16.68 -6.27
CA ASP A 102 28.37 16.71 -5.67
C ASP A 102 27.93 15.32 -5.14
N PHE A 103 28.61 14.26 -5.54
CA PHE A 103 28.31 12.88 -5.14
C PHE A 103 29.03 12.47 -3.85
N VAL A 104 28.50 12.94 -2.71
CA VAL A 104 29.07 12.65 -1.38
C VAL A 104 28.77 11.25 -0.84
N VAL A 105 27.86 10.50 -1.49
CA VAL A 105 27.48 9.13 -1.09
C VAL A 105 27.91 8.14 -2.16
N SER A 106 28.64 7.11 -1.75
CA SER A 106 28.98 5.97 -2.60
C SER A 106 28.24 4.71 -2.15
N ILE A 107 27.74 3.95 -3.13
CA ILE A 107 27.14 2.64 -2.89
C ILE A 107 28.29 1.62 -2.94
N ILE A 108 28.67 1.10 -1.77
CA ILE A 108 29.77 0.13 -1.65
C ILE A 108 29.31 -1.28 -2.04
N ASP A 109 28.07 -1.62 -1.68
CA ASP A 109 27.47 -2.92 -1.97
C ASP A 109 25.96 -2.75 -2.18
N ARG A 110 25.40 -3.54 -3.10
CA ARG A 110 23.96 -3.53 -3.42
C ARG A 110 23.44 -4.96 -3.44
N HIS A 111 22.77 -5.32 -2.36
CA HIS A 111 22.08 -6.61 -2.26
C HIS A 111 20.72 -6.48 -2.91
N VAL A 112 20.61 -6.98 -4.14
CA VAL A 112 19.30 -7.18 -4.79
C VAL A 112 18.91 -8.62 -4.56
N GLU A 113 18.31 -8.90 -3.42
CA GLU A 113 17.58 -10.15 -3.27
C GLU A 113 16.35 -10.07 -4.17
N LYS A 114 16.20 -11.03 -5.08
CA LYS A 114 14.90 -11.23 -5.73
C LYS A 114 13.93 -11.55 -4.60
N SER A 115 13.08 -10.58 -4.24
CA SER A 115 11.93 -10.89 -3.39
C SER A 115 11.19 -12.01 -4.11
N LYS A 116 11.21 -13.20 -3.52
CA LYS A 116 10.52 -14.38 -4.06
C LYS A 116 9.00 -14.19 -4.02
N VAL A 117 8.54 -13.09 -3.42
CA VAL A 117 7.16 -12.87 -3.02
C VAL A 117 6.71 -11.47 -3.42
N ASN A 118 5.87 -11.37 -4.45
CA ASN A 118 5.41 -10.08 -4.95
C ASN A 118 4.05 -9.69 -4.32
N ILE A 119 3.97 -9.69 -2.98
CA ILE A 119 2.71 -9.43 -2.27
C ILE A 119 2.16 -8.04 -2.62
N LYS A 120 3.03 -7.04 -2.69
CA LYS A 120 2.64 -5.65 -2.87
C LYS A 120 1.90 -5.39 -4.18
N ASN A 121 2.30 -6.06 -5.27
CA ASN A 121 1.67 -5.89 -6.58
C ASN A 121 0.65 -6.99 -6.88
N SER A 122 0.41 -7.92 -5.95
CA SER A 122 -0.54 -9.00 -6.19
C SER A 122 -1.97 -8.47 -6.20
N PRO A 123 -2.77 -8.80 -7.23
CA PRO A 123 -4.17 -8.40 -7.30
C PRO A 123 -5.04 -9.16 -6.29
N ILE A 124 -4.61 -10.34 -5.83
CA ILE A 124 -5.30 -11.16 -4.85
C ILE A 124 -4.30 -11.54 -3.76
N ILE A 125 -4.68 -11.35 -2.50
CA ILE A 125 -3.83 -11.70 -1.35
C ILE A 125 -4.63 -12.57 -0.39
N ILE A 126 -4.02 -13.68 0.02
CA ILE A 126 -4.55 -14.55 1.05
C ILE A 126 -3.62 -14.44 2.25
N SER A 127 -4.11 -13.87 3.34
CA SER A 127 -3.29 -13.56 4.50
C SER A 127 -3.66 -14.45 5.67
N GLY A 128 -2.67 -15.11 6.27
CA GLY A 128 -2.84 -15.91 7.48
C GLY A 128 -2.46 -15.15 8.75
N GLY A 129 -3.20 -15.37 9.83
CA GLY A 129 -2.87 -14.88 11.17
C GLY A 129 -2.46 -16.00 12.12
N TYR A 130 -2.31 -15.65 13.40
CA TYR A 130 -2.04 -16.63 14.45
C TYR A 130 -3.14 -17.70 14.55
N GLY A 131 -4.39 -17.35 14.22
CA GLY A 131 -5.53 -18.28 14.23
C GLY A 131 -5.46 -19.40 13.19
N VAL A 132 -4.47 -19.39 12.29
CA VAL A 132 -4.17 -20.53 11.39
C VAL A 132 -3.61 -21.73 12.18
N GLY A 133 -3.01 -21.47 13.35
CA GLY A 133 -2.63 -22.51 14.32
C GLY A 133 -1.28 -23.16 14.10
N SER A 134 -0.82 -23.35 12.85
CA SER A 134 0.50 -23.92 12.58
C SER A 134 1.07 -23.54 11.21
N LYS A 135 2.35 -23.87 11.00
CA LYS A 135 3.02 -23.70 9.70
C LYS A 135 2.48 -24.67 8.64
N GLU A 136 2.09 -25.87 9.04
CA GLU A 136 1.47 -26.88 8.18
C GLU A 136 0.11 -26.40 7.67
N ASN A 137 -0.70 -25.80 8.54
CA ASN A 137 -1.98 -25.22 8.15
C ASN A 137 -1.81 -23.99 7.25
N PHE A 138 -0.70 -23.27 7.38
CA PHE A 138 -0.35 -22.19 6.45
C PHE A 138 -0.17 -22.69 5.02
N GLN A 139 0.21 -23.97 4.83
CA GLN A 139 0.27 -24.60 3.50
C GLN A 139 -1.07 -24.58 2.77
N LEU A 140 -2.20 -24.67 3.49
CA LEU A 140 -3.53 -24.56 2.90
C LEU A 140 -3.76 -23.20 2.24
N LEU A 141 -3.16 -22.13 2.78
CA LEU A 141 -3.24 -20.79 2.21
C LEU A 141 -2.43 -20.70 0.92
N TYR A 142 -1.25 -21.34 0.86
CA TYR A 142 -0.48 -21.47 -0.37
C TYR A 142 -1.22 -22.28 -1.43
N ASP A 143 -1.91 -23.36 -1.04
CA ASP A 143 -2.70 -24.17 -1.97
C ASP A 143 -3.87 -23.37 -2.55
N LEU A 144 -4.57 -22.58 -1.73
CA LEU A 144 -5.61 -21.66 -2.21
C LEU A 144 -5.01 -20.56 -3.10
N ALA A 145 -3.84 -20.04 -2.75
CA ALA A 145 -3.16 -19.01 -3.52
C ALA A 145 -2.79 -19.49 -4.92
N ASN A 146 -2.24 -20.70 -5.03
CA ASN A 146 -1.91 -21.33 -6.30
C ASN A 146 -3.13 -21.50 -7.21
N VAL A 147 -4.29 -21.77 -6.62
CA VAL A 147 -5.55 -21.97 -7.36
C VAL A 147 -6.14 -20.64 -7.84
N LEU A 148 -5.97 -19.56 -7.07
CA LEU A 148 -6.51 -18.23 -7.39
C LEU A 148 -5.52 -17.34 -8.15
N GLY A 149 -4.26 -17.75 -8.33
CA GLY A 149 -3.19 -16.88 -8.82
C GLY A 149 -2.92 -15.72 -7.84
N ALA A 150 -3.01 -16.00 -6.54
CA ALA A 150 -2.82 -15.04 -5.47
C ALA A 150 -1.43 -15.16 -4.84
N GLU A 151 -1.10 -14.19 -3.99
CA GLU A 151 0.08 -14.24 -3.12
C GLU A 151 -0.33 -14.47 -1.66
N VAL A 152 0.56 -15.10 -0.89
CA VAL A 152 0.32 -15.37 0.54
C VAL A 152 0.97 -14.31 1.42
N GLY A 153 0.17 -13.66 2.25
CA GLY A 153 0.58 -12.74 3.29
C GLY A 153 0.47 -13.34 4.70
N ALA A 154 1.01 -12.63 5.68
CA ALA A 154 0.97 -13.01 7.09
C ALA A 154 0.77 -11.79 7.99
N SER A 155 0.08 -11.97 9.12
CA SER A 155 0.12 -10.98 10.20
C SER A 155 1.44 -11.08 10.97
N ARG A 156 1.79 -10.02 11.69
CA ARG A 156 2.98 -10.02 12.57
C ARG A 156 2.97 -11.22 13.54
N ALA A 157 1.82 -11.53 14.13
CA ALA A 157 1.70 -12.65 15.07
C ALA A 157 2.00 -14.01 14.42
N ALA A 158 1.69 -14.18 13.12
CA ALA A 158 2.04 -15.40 12.38
C ALA A 158 3.54 -15.47 12.05
N VAL A 159 4.17 -14.32 11.77
CA VAL A 159 5.62 -14.23 11.55
C VAL A 159 6.39 -14.49 12.85
N ASP A 160 5.98 -13.86 13.95
CA ASP A 160 6.58 -14.04 15.27
C ASP A 160 6.44 -15.50 15.77
N ALA A 161 5.36 -16.19 15.37
CA ALA A 161 5.16 -17.63 15.63
C ALA A 161 5.91 -18.56 14.64
N GLY A 162 6.62 -18.02 13.66
CA GLY A 162 7.40 -18.80 12.68
C GLY A 162 6.58 -19.47 11.57
N TYR A 163 5.32 -19.07 11.37
CA TYR A 163 4.46 -19.65 10.32
C TYR A 163 4.81 -19.12 8.93
N ALA A 164 5.32 -17.89 8.85
CA ALA A 164 5.69 -17.22 7.60
C ALA A 164 6.94 -16.36 7.78
N GLU A 165 7.60 -16.06 6.67
CA GLU A 165 8.77 -15.18 6.62
C GLU A 165 8.38 -13.72 6.82
N HIS A 166 9.31 -12.91 7.34
CA HIS A 166 9.07 -11.49 7.63
C HIS A 166 8.70 -10.67 6.38
N GLU A 167 9.21 -11.05 5.21
CA GLU A 167 8.84 -10.43 3.92
C GLU A 167 7.34 -10.51 3.62
N ARG A 168 6.64 -11.49 4.21
CA ARG A 168 5.20 -11.69 4.03
C ARG A 168 4.35 -10.89 5.00
N GLN A 169 4.95 -10.16 5.92
CA GLN A 169 4.23 -9.43 6.95
C GLN A 169 3.43 -8.28 6.36
N ILE A 170 2.12 -8.23 6.63
CA ILE A 170 1.22 -7.16 6.25
C ILE A 170 0.85 -6.35 7.49
N GLY A 171 0.85 -5.02 7.37
CA GLY A 171 0.49 -4.11 8.46
C GLY A 171 1.33 -2.83 8.46
N GLN A 172 1.17 -2.03 9.51
CA GLN A 172 1.83 -0.74 9.69
C GLN A 172 3.37 -0.85 9.69
N THR A 173 3.91 -1.90 10.31
CA THR A 173 5.36 -2.18 10.36
C THR A 173 5.81 -3.15 9.27
N GLY A 174 4.89 -3.65 8.45
CA GLY A 174 5.15 -4.56 7.34
C GLY A 174 4.87 -3.91 5.98
N VAL A 175 4.46 -4.73 5.02
CA VAL A 175 4.06 -4.28 3.69
C VAL A 175 2.62 -3.78 3.73
N THR A 176 2.39 -2.58 3.20
CA THR A 176 1.04 -2.08 2.89
C THR A 176 0.63 -2.58 1.52
N VAL A 177 -0.56 -3.15 1.42
CA VAL A 177 -1.09 -3.82 0.23
C VAL A 177 -2.46 -3.26 -0.15
N ARG A 178 -2.78 -3.30 -1.44
CA ARG A 178 -4.04 -2.81 -2.01
C ARG A 178 -4.57 -3.76 -3.08
N PRO A 179 -4.80 -5.04 -2.75
CA PRO A 179 -5.32 -6.00 -3.72
C PRO A 179 -6.76 -5.67 -4.09
N LYS A 180 -7.20 -6.22 -5.23
CA LYS A 180 -8.61 -6.27 -5.60
C LYS A 180 -9.40 -7.19 -4.66
N LEU A 181 -8.75 -8.23 -4.14
CA LEU A 181 -9.33 -9.17 -3.18
C LEU A 181 -8.32 -9.50 -2.08
N TYR A 182 -8.72 -9.28 -0.82
CA TYR A 182 -8.00 -9.68 0.37
C TYR A 182 -8.79 -10.74 1.14
N ILE A 183 -8.21 -11.91 1.37
CA ILE A 183 -8.80 -12.96 2.20
C ILE A 183 -8.02 -13.05 3.50
N ALA A 184 -8.64 -12.66 4.61
CA ALA A 184 -8.06 -12.71 5.95
C ALA A 184 -8.44 -14.01 6.65
N CYS A 185 -7.48 -14.91 6.84
CA CYS A 185 -7.68 -16.21 7.48
C CYS A 185 -7.08 -16.22 8.89
N GLY A 186 -7.94 -16.30 9.92
CA GLY A 186 -7.50 -16.39 11.31
C GLY A 186 -6.77 -15.14 11.81
N ILE A 187 -7.16 -13.97 11.30
CA ILE A 187 -6.61 -12.67 11.68
C ILE A 187 -7.65 -11.97 12.56
N SER A 188 -7.25 -11.51 13.74
CA SER A 188 -8.15 -10.79 14.66
C SER A 188 -8.53 -9.40 14.13
N GLY A 189 -7.65 -8.72 13.41
CA GLY A 189 -7.88 -7.36 12.90
C GLY A 189 -7.44 -6.28 13.88
N GLN A 190 -6.27 -6.43 14.51
CA GLN A 190 -5.66 -5.32 15.23
C GLN A 190 -5.42 -4.13 14.29
N ILE A 191 -5.51 -2.91 14.83
CA ILE A 191 -5.37 -1.65 14.06
C ILE A 191 -4.09 -1.63 13.24
N GLN A 192 -2.99 -2.18 13.78
CA GLN A 192 -1.70 -2.27 13.12
C GLN A 192 -1.75 -3.14 11.87
N HIS A 193 -2.53 -4.22 11.86
CA HIS A 193 -2.72 -5.07 10.67
C HIS A 193 -3.63 -4.38 9.66
N ILE A 194 -4.77 -3.85 10.14
CA ILE A 194 -5.78 -3.18 9.31
C ILE A 194 -5.18 -2.00 8.53
N ALA A 195 -4.31 -1.20 9.17
CA ALA A 195 -3.63 -0.08 8.52
C ALA A 195 -2.87 -0.48 7.24
N GLY A 196 -2.45 -1.74 7.13
CA GLY A 196 -1.75 -2.27 5.95
C GLY A 196 -2.65 -2.79 4.83
N MET A 197 -3.96 -2.96 5.05
CA MET A 197 -4.86 -3.65 4.11
C MET A 197 -6.28 -3.08 3.99
N GLN A 198 -6.65 -2.08 4.79
CA GLN A 198 -8.00 -1.48 4.79
C GLN A 198 -8.40 -0.85 3.44
N GLU A 199 -7.42 -0.50 2.60
CA GLU A 199 -7.67 0.07 1.27
C GLU A 199 -7.79 -1.01 0.17
N SER A 200 -8.00 -2.28 0.56
CA SER A 200 -8.32 -3.37 -0.37
C SER A 200 -9.72 -3.18 -0.96
N SER A 201 -9.93 -3.55 -2.22
CA SER A 201 -11.24 -3.33 -2.87
C SER A 201 -12.35 -4.28 -2.37
N LEU A 202 -11.97 -5.48 -1.95
CA LEU A 202 -12.88 -6.47 -1.38
C LEU A 202 -12.16 -7.26 -0.29
N ILE A 203 -12.77 -7.37 0.88
CA ILE A 203 -12.21 -8.04 2.05
C ILE A 203 -13.13 -9.20 2.47
N ILE A 204 -12.57 -10.41 2.51
CA ILE A 204 -13.24 -11.61 3.02
C ILE A 204 -12.56 -12.02 4.32
N SER A 205 -13.30 -12.11 5.41
CA SER A 205 -12.82 -12.63 6.69
C SER A 205 -13.23 -14.09 6.87
N ILE A 206 -12.29 -14.94 7.26
CA ILE A 206 -12.50 -16.34 7.65
C ILE A 206 -11.92 -16.50 9.06
N ASN A 207 -12.80 -16.59 10.06
CA ASN A 207 -12.38 -16.68 11.45
C ASN A 207 -13.35 -17.59 12.24
N ASN A 208 -12.87 -18.27 13.27
CA ASN A 208 -13.74 -19.04 14.16
C ASN A 208 -14.47 -18.12 15.16
N ASP A 209 -13.90 -16.95 15.46
CA ASP A 209 -14.50 -15.94 16.31
C ASP A 209 -15.41 -14.99 15.51
N PRO A 210 -16.75 -15.03 15.71
CA PRO A 210 -17.67 -14.11 15.06
C PRO A 210 -17.48 -12.66 15.52
N SER A 211 -16.87 -12.43 16.68
CA SER A 211 -16.64 -11.11 17.26
C SER A 211 -15.28 -10.49 16.89
N ALA A 212 -14.50 -11.14 16.01
CA ALA A 212 -13.20 -10.65 15.61
C ALA A 212 -13.29 -9.23 15.00
N PRO A 213 -12.46 -8.26 15.45
CA PRO A 213 -12.47 -6.88 14.94
C PRO A 213 -12.39 -6.75 13.41
N ILE A 214 -11.69 -7.65 12.72
CA ILE A 214 -11.60 -7.65 11.26
C ILE A 214 -12.96 -7.83 10.57
N ASN A 215 -13.93 -8.46 11.23
CA ASN A 215 -15.27 -8.68 10.68
C ASN A 215 -16.02 -7.36 10.50
N ALA A 216 -15.67 -6.31 11.25
CA ALA A 216 -16.30 -5.00 11.13
C ALA A 216 -15.91 -4.26 9.84
N ILE A 217 -14.78 -4.62 9.23
CA ILE A 217 -14.29 -4.01 7.97
C ILE A 217 -14.39 -4.95 6.77
N ALA A 218 -14.78 -6.21 6.99
CA ALA A 218 -14.87 -7.20 5.93
C ALA A 218 -16.21 -7.09 5.20
N ASP A 219 -16.18 -7.14 3.87
CA ASP A 219 -17.37 -7.17 3.02
C ASP A 219 -18.11 -8.51 3.15
N TYR A 220 -17.36 -9.60 3.34
CA TYR A 220 -17.89 -10.93 3.57
C TYR A 220 -17.24 -11.58 4.79
N VAL A 221 -18.05 -12.20 5.64
CA VAL A 221 -17.58 -12.89 6.84
C VAL A 221 -18.00 -14.35 6.79
N ILE A 222 -17.05 -15.26 6.97
CA ILE A 222 -17.25 -16.69 7.08
C ILE A 222 -16.81 -17.12 8.47
N THR A 223 -17.78 -17.42 9.33
CA THR A 223 -17.50 -17.95 10.68
C THR A 223 -17.27 -19.46 10.60
N GLY A 224 -16.04 -19.91 10.86
CA GLY A 224 -15.72 -21.34 10.89
C GLY A 224 -14.22 -21.63 10.88
N ASP A 225 -13.90 -22.92 11.08
CA ASP A 225 -12.50 -23.39 11.13
C ASP A 225 -11.84 -23.28 9.75
N ILE A 226 -10.66 -22.66 9.70
CA ILE A 226 -9.89 -22.43 8.46
C ILE A 226 -9.59 -23.76 7.75
N GLU A 227 -9.22 -24.80 8.52
CA GLU A 227 -8.95 -26.16 8.02
C GLU A 227 -10.15 -26.79 7.29
N LYS A 228 -11.38 -26.38 7.62
CA LYS A 228 -12.60 -26.88 6.97
C LYS A 228 -13.03 -25.97 5.82
N VAL A 229 -12.90 -24.67 5.99
CA VAL A 229 -13.37 -23.67 5.03
C VAL A 229 -12.46 -23.61 3.81
N ILE A 230 -11.14 -23.52 3.98
CA ILE A 230 -10.19 -23.35 2.87
C ILE A 230 -10.24 -24.54 1.88
N PRO A 231 -10.19 -25.81 2.30
CA PRO A 231 -10.28 -26.93 1.35
C PRO A 231 -11.63 -26.97 0.61
N LYS A 232 -12.73 -26.56 1.26
CA LYS A 232 -14.04 -26.46 0.61
C LYS A 232 -14.05 -25.37 -0.45
N LEU A 233 -13.46 -24.21 -0.17
CA LEU A 233 -13.30 -23.13 -1.14
C LEU A 233 -12.46 -23.58 -2.34
N ILE A 234 -11.32 -24.23 -2.11
CA ILE A 234 -10.47 -24.78 -3.18
C ILE A 234 -11.26 -25.76 -4.04
N LYS A 235 -11.96 -26.72 -3.41
CA LYS A 235 -12.74 -27.74 -4.11
C LYS A 235 -13.86 -27.12 -4.95
N TYR A 236 -14.58 -26.15 -4.38
CA TYR A 236 -15.67 -25.48 -5.06
C TYR A 236 -15.14 -24.63 -6.22
N TYR A 237 -14.05 -23.91 -6.03
CA TYR A 237 -13.41 -23.12 -7.08
C TYR A 237 -12.93 -24.02 -8.22
N LYS A 238 -12.17 -25.08 -7.95
CA LYS A 238 -11.72 -26.02 -8.99
C LYS A 238 -12.87 -26.67 -9.78
N LYS A 239 -14.04 -26.87 -9.16
CA LYS A 239 -15.22 -27.44 -9.82
C LYS A 239 -15.94 -26.45 -10.75
N ASN A 240 -15.92 -25.16 -10.41
CA ASN A 240 -16.68 -24.13 -11.12
C ASN A 240 -15.80 -23.18 -11.96
N SER A 241 -14.49 -23.25 -11.80
CA SER A 241 -13.54 -22.54 -12.66
C SER A 241 -13.40 -23.30 -13.97
N LYS A 242 -13.59 -22.60 -15.09
CA LYS A 242 -13.42 -23.14 -16.44
C LYS A 242 -11.94 -23.24 -16.80
#